data_AF-A0A838RIW9-F1
#
_entry.id   AF-A0A838RIW9-F1
#
_cell.length_a   1.000
_cell.length_b   1.000
_cell.length_c   1.000
_cell.angle_alpha   90.00
_cell.angle_beta   90.00
_cell.angle_gamma   90.00
#
_symmetry.space_group_name_H-M   'P 1'
#
loop_
_entity.id
_entity.type
_entity.pdbx_description
1 polymer ?
#
loop_
_entity_poly.entity_id
_entity_poly.type
_entity_poly.pdbx_seq_one_letter_code
_entity_poly.pdbx_strand_id
1 'polypeptide(L)'
;SSGLRVSELASLKSEQLVERDGGHFLLVLGKNDVVPREAPLSKEARAAAGVDCEYIFTSFGGRGGRLTETSISTVGAWQAVQRYSTQIGLADVKPHDFRTQLAKGDIRQAQKALGHKRIDTTAAHYVLDELEPNLTDDLY
;
A
#
# COMPACT_ATOMS: atom_id res chain seq x y z
N SER A 1 3.48 -5.93 1.61
CA SER A 1 2.57 -4.88 1.12
C SER A 1 2.10 -4.06 2.32
N SER A 2 2.12 -2.73 2.25
CA SER A 2 1.82 -1.80 3.36
C SER A 2 0.43 -1.14 3.29
N GLY A 3 -0.39 -1.47 2.28
CA GLY A 3 -1.77 -0.96 2.17
C GLY A 3 -1.91 0.55 1.92
N LEU A 4 -0.83 1.21 1.48
CA LEU A 4 -0.78 2.66 1.19
C LEU A 4 -1.72 3.08 0.07
N ARG A 5 -2.25 4.31 0.15
CA ARG A 5 -2.82 4.99 -1.03
C ARG A 5 -1.70 5.43 -1.96
N VAL A 6 -1.98 5.51 -3.26
CA VAL A 6 -0.98 5.98 -4.26
C VAL A 6 -0.43 7.37 -3.91
N SER A 7 -1.28 8.25 -3.40
CA SER A 7 -0.86 9.59 -2.95
C SER A 7 0.11 9.53 -1.76
N GLU A 8 -0.09 8.58 -0.83
CA GLU A 8 0.77 8.40 0.34
C GLU A 8 2.12 7.79 -0.07
N LEU A 9 2.09 6.88 -1.05
CA LEU A 9 3.30 6.28 -1.64
C LEU A 9 4.12 7.32 -2.41
N ALA A 10 3.46 8.16 -3.21
CA ALA A 10 4.13 9.17 -4.02
C ALA A 10 4.91 10.19 -3.16
N SER A 11 4.38 10.55 -1.99
CA SER A 11 5.02 11.48 -1.06
C SER A 11 5.88 10.82 0.01
N LEU A 12 6.18 9.52 -0.11
CA LEU A 12 6.84 8.76 0.95
C LEU A 12 8.30 9.17 1.10
N LYS A 13 8.70 9.49 2.33
CA LYS A 13 10.05 9.92 2.68
C LYS A 13 10.86 8.85 3.39
N SER A 14 12.17 8.90 3.24
CA SER A 14 13.11 7.95 3.85
C SER A 14 13.04 7.96 5.38
N GLU A 15 12.79 9.12 5.99
CA GLU A 15 12.60 9.25 7.45
C GLU A 15 11.35 8.54 7.99
N GLN A 16 10.39 8.20 7.12
CA GLN A 16 9.17 7.49 7.51
C GLN A 16 9.39 5.97 7.60
N LEU A 17 10.56 5.46 7.19
CA LEU A 17 10.98 4.07 7.40
C LEU A 17 11.50 3.90 8.82
N VAL A 18 10.83 3.09 9.63
CA VAL A 18 11.24 2.79 10.99
C VAL A 18 11.41 1.30 11.22
N GLU A 19 12.31 0.96 12.12
CA GLU A 19 12.51 -0.42 12.59
C GLU A 19 12.02 -0.53 14.04
N ARG A 20 11.19 -1.51 14.32
CA ARG A 20 10.62 -1.79 15.65
C ARG A 20 10.57 -3.29 15.86
N ASP A 21 11.08 -3.76 17.00
CA ASP A 21 10.98 -5.16 17.43
C ASP A 21 11.42 -6.19 16.35
N GLY A 22 12.43 -5.84 15.54
CA GLY A 22 12.95 -6.69 14.46
C GLY A 22 12.09 -6.73 13.18
N GLY A 23 11.06 -5.88 13.10
CA GLY A 23 10.22 -5.65 11.92
C GLY A 23 10.43 -4.25 11.32
N HIS A 24 10.06 -4.10 10.04
CA HIS A 24 10.11 -2.81 9.34
C HIS A 24 8.71 -2.24 9.18
N PHE A 25 8.57 -0.93 9.42
CA PHE A 25 7.31 -0.22 9.35
C PHE A 25 7.47 1.09 8.59
N LEU A 26 6.36 1.56 8.02
CA LEU A 26 6.21 2.88 7.44
C LEU A 26 5.27 3.70 8.31
N LEU A 27 5.69 4.92 8.66
CA LEU A 27 4.84 5.89 9.34
C LEU A 27 4.04 6.69 8.32
N VAL A 28 2.73 6.44 8.28
CA VAL A 28 1.84 6.98 7.26
C VAL A 28 0.85 7.94 7.90
N LEU A 29 0.75 9.16 7.39
CA LEU A 29 -0.30 10.10 7.81
C LEU A 29 -1.34 10.18 6.69
N GLY A 30 -2.53 9.63 6.93
CA GLY A 30 -3.64 9.77 5.99
C GLY A 30 -4.17 11.21 5.95
N LYS A 31 -4.90 11.55 4.88
CA LYS A 31 -5.44 12.90 4.64
C LYS A 31 -6.25 13.48 5.82
N ASN A 32 -6.89 12.63 6.61
CA ASN A 32 -7.74 13.03 7.74
C ASN A 32 -7.18 12.57 9.09
N ASP A 33 -5.93 12.08 9.10
CA ASP A 33 -5.31 11.55 10.32
C ASP A 33 -4.49 12.65 11.00
N VAL A 34 -4.52 12.65 12.33
CA VAL A 34 -3.74 13.59 13.16
C VAL A 34 -2.45 12.95 13.65
N VAL A 35 -2.42 11.62 13.72
CA VAL A 35 -1.29 10.82 14.20
C VAL A 35 -0.90 9.84 13.11
N PRO A 36 0.41 9.67 12.81
CA PRO A 36 0.87 8.66 11.86
C PRO A 36 0.49 7.25 12.32
N ARG A 37 0.04 6.42 11.38
CA ARG A 37 -0.18 4.98 11.60
C ARG A 37 1.05 4.19 11.15
N GLU A 38 1.30 3.08 11.82
CA GLU A 38 2.31 2.13 11.38
C GLU A 38 1.72 1.19 10.32
N ALA A 39 2.37 1.13 9.17
CA ALA A 39 2.06 0.20 8.10
C ALA A 39 3.22 -0.79 7.95
N PRO A 40 2.98 -2.11 8.05
CA PRO A 40 4.06 -3.09 7.99
C PRO A 40 4.71 -3.11 6.60
N LEU A 41 6.03 -3.20 6.57
CA LEU A 41 6.86 -3.27 5.37
C LEU A 41 7.59 -4.62 5.32
N SER A 42 7.61 -5.26 4.15
CA SER A 42 8.34 -6.52 3.99
C SER A 42 9.85 -6.27 3.87
N LYS A 43 10.65 -7.30 4.16
CA LYS A 43 12.12 -7.22 4.09
C LYS A 43 12.60 -6.91 2.66
N GLU A 44 11.92 -7.46 1.65
CA GLU A 44 12.23 -7.25 0.24
C GLU A 44 11.98 -5.78 -0.14
N ALA A 45 10.86 -5.21 0.30
CA ALA A 45 10.53 -3.81 0.05
C ALA A 45 11.51 -2.86 0.77
N ARG A 46 11.96 -3.21 1.97
CA ARG A 46 12.98 -2.45 2.71
C ARG A 46 14.33 -2.44 1.98
N ALA A 47 14.74 -3.58 1.44
CA ALA A 47 15.98 -3.71 0.70
C ALA A 47 15.96 -2.90 -0.61
N ALA A 48 14.80 -2.81 -1.27
CA ALA A 48 14.63 -2.01 -2.49
C ALA A 48 14.65 -0.50 -2.27
N ALA A 49 14.36 -0.02 -1.05
CA ALA A 49 14.27 1.40 -0.71
C ALA A 49 15.62 2.05 -0.32
N GLY A 50 16.75 1.48 -0.76
CA GLY A 50 18.10 1.85 -0.30
C GLY A 50 18.75 3.06 -0.98
N VAL A 51 17.98 4.05 -1.43
CA VAL A 51 18.53 5.24 -2.10
C VAL A 51 18.63 6.39 -1.10
N ASP A 52 19.79 7.06 -1.05
CA ASP A 52 20.02 8.24 -0.21
C ASP A 52 19.35 9.47 -0.84
N CYS A 53 18.05 9.61 -0.61
CA CYS A 53 17.24 10.72 -1.06
C CYS A 53 16.08 10.98 -0.10
N GLU A 54 15.59 12.24 -0.05
CA GLU A 54 14.47 12.61 0.84
C GLU A 54 13.23 11.78 0.53
N TYR A 55 12.88 11.64 -0.74
CA TYR A 55 11.73 10.86 -1.21
C TYR A 55 12.15 9.49 -1.71
N ILE A 56 11.45 8.44 -1.30
CA ILE A 56 11.72 7.07 -1.75
C ILE A 56 11.40 6.90 -3.25
N PHE A 57 10.39 7.64 -3.74
CA PHE A 57 9.99 7.60 -5.14
C PHE A 57 10.16 8.99 -5.77
N THR A 58 11.24 9.17 -6.51
CA THR A 58 11.58 10.43 -7.16
C THR A 58 11.00 10.54 -8.58
N SER A 59 10.72 11.77 -9.00
CA SER A 59 10.29 12.05 -10.37
C SER A 59 11.46 12.12 -11.35
N PHE A 60 11.14 11.98 -12.63
CA PHE A 60 12.07 12.19 -13.73
C PHE A 60 11.76 13.53 -14.42
N GLY A 61 12.79 14.30 -14.72
CA GLY A 61 12.70 15.61 -15.34
C GLY A 61 13.64 15.79 -16.53
N GLY A 62 13.35 16.82 -17.33
CA GLY A 62 14.18 17.22 -18.47
C GLY A 62 14.14 16.24 -19.65
N ARG A 63 14.83 16.64 -20.74
CA ARG A 63 14.96 15.82 -21.94
C ARG A 63 15.94 14.67 -21.66
N GLY A 64 15.46 13.43 -21.77
CA GLY A 64 16.24 12.22 -21.48
C GLY A 64 15.96 11.56 -20.13
N GLY A 65 14.99 12.07 -19.35
CA GLY A 65 14.52 11.38 -18.13
C GLY A 65 15.55 11.33 -17.01
N ARG A 66 16.09 12.48 -16.62
CA ARG A 66 17.01 12.57 -15.48
C ARG A 66 16.24 12.43 -14.17
N LEU A 67 16.78 11.66 -13.22
CA LEU A 67 16.25 11.64 -11.86
C LEU A 67 16.31 13.05 -11.24
N THR A 68 15.29 13.39 -10.47
CA THR A 68 15.24 14.63 -9.70
C THR A 68 15.13 14.31 -8.21
N GLU A 69 15.31 15.31 -7.35
CA GLU A 69 15.12 15.16 -5.90
C GLU A 69 13.65 15.35 -5.47
N THR A 70 12.74 15.58 -6.42
CA THR A 70 11.32 15.80 -6.12
C THR A 70 10.54 14.50 -6.16
N SER A 71 9.44 14.42 -5.39
CA SER A 71 8.56 13.25 -5.42
C SER A 71 7.94 13.00 -6.79
N ILE A 72 7.73 11.72 -7.12
CA ILE A 72 6.95 11.34 -8.29
C ILE A 72 5.51 11.86 -8.14
N SER A 73 4.87 12.24 -9.23
CA SER A 73 3.44 12.56 -9.21
C SER A 73 2.60 11.31 -8.98
N THR A 74 1.40 11.46 -8.40
CA THR A 74 0.43 10.37 -8.25
C THR A 74 0.12 9.69 -9.59
N VAL A 75 0.05 10.47 -10.67
CA VAL A 75 -0.18 9.96 -12.04
C VAL A 75 1.03 9.16 -12.52
N GLY A 76 2.26 9.64 -12.27
CA GLY A 76 3.48 8.92 -12.62
C GLY A 76 3.60 7.59 -11.88
N ALA A 77 3.27 7.57 -10.58
CA ALA A 77 3.22 6.34 -9.79
C ALA A 77 2.17 5.35 -10.35
N TRP A 78 0.99 5.84 -10.74
CA TRP A 78 -0.05 5.02 -11.37
C TRP A 78 0.42 4.44 -12.71
N GLN A 79 1.04 5.25 -13.57
CA GLN A 79 1.59 4.80 -14.86
C GLN A 79 2.70 3.77 -14.69
N ALA A 80 3.55 3.91 -13.66
CA ALA A 80 4.57 2.93 -13.34
C ALA A 80 3.96 1.56 -12.99
N VAL A 81 2.94 1.54 -12.13
CA VAL A 81 2.21 0.32 -11.76
C VAL A 81 1.59 -0.34 -12.99
N GLN A 82 0.91 0.43 -13.83
CA GLN A 82 0.29 -0.06 -15.07
C GLN A 82 1.32 -0.67 -16.01
N ARG A 83 2.42 0.04 -16.27
CA ARG A 83 3.50 -0.42 -17.15
C ARG A 83 4.08 -1.76 -16.71
N TYR A 84 4.42 -1.90 -15.42
CA TYR A 84 4.98 -3.15 -14.91
C TYR A 84 3.97 -4.28 -14.88
N SER A 85 2.69 -3.98 -14.63
CA SER A 85 1.61 -4.97 -14.69
C SER A 85 1.44 -5.54 -16.10
N THR A 86 1.45 -4.69 -17.13
CA THR A 86 1.42 -5.12 -18.53
C THR A 86 2.61 -6.00 -18.89
N GLN A 87 3.82 -5.68 -18.41
CA GLN A 87 5.03 -6.46 -18.70
C GLN A 87 4.98 -7.89 -18.18
N ILE A 88 4.27 -8.12 -17.07
CA ILE A 88 4.08 -9.45 -16.48
C ILE A 88 2.77 -10.11 -16.93
N GLY A 89 2.07 -9.55 -17.92
CA GLY A 89 0.86 -10.11 -18.50
C GLY A 89 -0.40 -9.93 -17.64
N LEU A 90 -0.38 -9.03 -16.65
CA LEU A 90 -1.57 -8.69 -15.86
C LEU A 90 -2.29 -7.49 -16.49
N ALA A 91 -3.53 -7.70 -16.93
CA ALA A 91 -4.41 -6.65 -17.43
C ALA A 91 -5.12 -5.92 -16.28
N ASP A 92 -5.42 -4.63 -16.49
CA ASP A 92 -6.32 -3.81 -15.66
C ASP A 92 -5.99 -3.67 -14.16
N VAL A 93 -4.73 -3.88 -13.77
CA VAL A 93 -4.30 -3.77 -12.37
C VAL A 93 -4.33 -2.32 -11.88
N LYS A 94 -5.29 -2.00 -11.03
CA LYS A 94 -5.34 -0.70 -10.35
C LYS A 94 -4.46 -0.75 -9.11
N PRO A 95 -3.79 0.34 -8.71
CA PRO A 95 -3.02 0.35 -7.46
C PRO A 95 -3.85 -0.01 -6.22
N HIS A 96 -5.17 0.23 -6.27
CA HIS A 96 -6.12 -0.20 -5.25
C HIS A 96 -6.19 -1.73 -5.10
N ASP A 97 -5.91 -2.50 -6.13
CA ASP A 97 -6.01 -3.97 -6.12
C ASP A 97 -4.89 -4.62 -5.28
N PHE A 98 -3.75 -3.95 -5.11
CA PHE A 98 -2.71 -4.39 -4.19
C PHE A 98 -3.05 -4.13 -2.72
N ARG A 99 -3.97 -3.20 -2.47
CA ARG A 99 -4.49 -2.87 -1.14
C ARG A 99 -5.58 -3.85 -0.73
N THR A 100 -6.36 -4.40 -1.67
CA THR A 100 -7.42 -5.38 -1.42
C THR A 100 -6.90 -6.77 -1.07
N GLN A 101 -5.78 -7.20 -1.63
CA GLN A 101 -5.17 -8.50 -1.31
C GLN A 101 -4.74 -8.63 0.16
N LEU A 102 -4.32 -7.52 0.79
CA LEU A 102 -3.92 -7.51 2.21
C LEU A 102 -5.09 -7.80 3.16
N ALA A 103 -6.32 -7.57 2.71
CA ALA A 103 -7.51 -7.62 3.55
C ALA A 103 -8.15 -9.01 3.67
N LYS A 104 -7.66 -10.01 2.93
CA LYS A 104 -8.30 -11.33 2.80
C LYS A 104 -8.12 -12.30 3.99
N GLY A 105 -7.33 -11.95 5.01
CA GLY A 105 -7.04 -12.86 6.14
C GLY A 105 -7.74 -12.54 7.46
N ASP A 106 -7.78 -11.26 7.85
CA ASP A 106 -8.37 -10.79 9.11
C ASP A 106 -8.86 -9.36 8.93
N ILE A 107 -10.18 -9.16 9.03
CA ILE A 107 -10.84 -7.88 8.79
C ILE A 107 -10.37 -6.77 9.74
N ARG A 108 -9.98 -7.09 10.99
CA ARG A 108 -9.50 -6.10 11.97
C ARG A 108 -8.06 -5.71 11.68
N GLN A 109 -7.22 -6.65 11.28
CA GLN A 109 -5.86 -6.34 10.83
C GLN A 109 -5.88 -5.54 9.53
N ALA A 110 -6.78 -5.89 8.61
CA ALA A 110 -7.05 -5.12 7.41
C ALA A 110 -7.49 -3.69 7.76
N GLN A 111 -8.45 -3.51 8.66
CA GLN A 111 -8.90 -2.18 9.07
C GLN A 111 -7.75 -1.29 9.57
N LYS A 112 -6.87 -1.83 10.42
CA LYS A 112 -5.70 -1.11 10.96
C LYS A 112 -4.67 -0.79 9.87
N ALA A 113 -4.31 -1.78 9.05
CA ALA A 113 -3.34 -1.61 7.96
C ALA A 113 -3.85 -0.66 6.85
N LEU A 114 -5.16 -0.54 6.68
CA LEU A 114 -5.81 0.30 5.68
C LEU A 114 -6.19 1.70 6.18
N GLY A 115 -6.16 1.94 7.50
CA GLY A 115 -6.51 3.20 8.13
C GLY A 115 -8.01 3.53 8.07
N HIS A 116 -8.89 2.53 8.07
CA HIS A 116 -10.34 2.78 8.04
C HIS A 116 -10.89 3.09 9.43
N LYS A 117 -11.54 4.25 9.56
CA LYS A 117 -12.18 4.68 10.82
C LYS A 117 -13.34 3.78 11.24
N ARG A 118 -14.04 3.16 10.30
CA ARG A 118 -15.14 2.22 10.55
C ARG A 118 -14.83 0.86 9.97
N ILE A 119 -15.17 -0.18 10.70
CA ILE A 119 -15.02 -1.57 10.25
C ILE A 119 -15.91 -1.87 9.04
N ASP A 120 -17.10 -1.25 8.97
CA ASP A 120 -18.04 -1.39 7.85
C ASP A 120 -17.42 -1.03 6.49
N THR A 121 -16.51 -0.04 6.46
CA THR A 121 -15.79 0.35 5.24
C THR A 121 -14.80 -0.72 4.79
N THR A 122 -14.27 -1.51 5.73
CA THR A 122 -13.44 -2.68 5.41
C THR A 122 -14.31 -3.88 5.03
N ALA A 123 -15.46 -4.07 5.68
CA ALA A 123 -16.39 -5.16 5.34
C ALA A 123 -16.92 -5.03 3.92
N ALA A 124 -17.48 -3.86 3.57
CA ALA A 124 -18.15 -3.62 2.29
C ALA A 124 -17.26 -3.76 1.04
N HIS A 125 -15.94 -3.66 1.22
CA HIS A 125 -15.00 -3.64 0.10
C HIS A 125 -14.09 -4.88 0.03
N TYR A 126 -14.00 -5.66 1.11
CA TYR A 126 -12.96 -6.67 1.25
C TYR A 126 -13.40 -7.98 1.90
N VAL A 127 -14.61 -8.04 2.46
CA VAL A 127 -15.25 -9.31 2.78
C VAL A 127 -15.96 -9.78 1.52
N LEU A 128 -15.30 -10.69 0.79
CA LEU A 128 -15.99 -11.56 -0.15
C LEU A 128 -16.63 -12.63 0.72
N ASP A 129 -17.87 -12.40 1.17
CA ASP A 129 -18.68 -13.44 1.81
C ASP A 129 -19.05 -14.49 0.75
N GLU A 130 -18.11 -15.36 0.39
CA GLU A 130 -18.49 -16.68 -0.07
C GLU A 130 -18.87 -17.46 1.18
N LEU A 131 -20.19 -17.66 1.36
CA LEU A 131 -20.72 -18.55 2.38
C LEU A 131 -20.05 -19.92 2.21
N GLU A 132 -19.31 -20.37 3.22
CA GLU A 132 -18.76 -21.72 3.21
C GLU A 132 -19.92 -22.73 3.09
N PRO A 133 -19.88 -23.67 2.13
CA PRO A 133 -20.82 -24.77 2.11
C PRO A 133 -20.77 -25.48 3.47
N ASN A 134 -21.94 -25.75 4.05
CA ASN A 134 -22.11 -26.46 5.33
C ASN A 134 -21.91 -25.61 6.62
N LEU A 135 -21.88 -24.28 6.54
CA LEU A 135 -21.80 -23.40 7.73
C LEU A 135 -22.95 -23.62 8.75
N THR A 136 -24.06 -24.21 8.32
CA THR A 136 -25.26 -24.44 9.15
C THR A 136 -25.44 -25.90 9.59
N ASP A 137 -24.54 -26.80 9.23
CA ASP A 137 -24.78 -28.25 9.37
C ASP A 137 -24.81 -28.73 10.83
N ASP A 138 -24.23 -27.95 11.75
CA ASP A 138 -24.21 -28.25 13.20
C ASP A 138 -25.05 -27.27 14.04
N LEU A 139 -26.01 -26.55 13.43
CA LEU A 139 -26.88 -25.60 14.15
C LEU A 139 -28.05 -26.24 14.91
N TYR A 140 -28.14 -27.58 14.97
CA TYR A 140 -29.08 -28.31 15.82
C TYR A 140 -28.49 -29.61 16.38
#